data_AF-A0A6J4UMX0-F1
#
_entry.id   AF-A0A6J4UMX0-F1
#
_cell.length_a   1.000
_cell.length_b   1.000
_cell.length_c   1.000
_cell.angle_alpha   90.00
_cell.angle_beta   90.00
_cell.angle_gamma   90.00
#
_symmetry.space_group_name_H-M   'P 1'
#
loop_
_entity.id
_entity.type
_entity.pdbx_description
1 polymer ?
#
loop_
_entity_poly.entity_id
_entity_poly.type
_entity_poly.pdbx_seq_one_letter_code
_entity_poly.pdbx_strand_id
1 'polypeptide(L)'
;MPGAPSDPSDPTVLRPLTLSLDPALDRAAVVGWEAWEAAAAEAGSRRVVAWLLRRIDPEGGEAADDFQDTVETLLGASDPDDRVMARAELAEFLTGHDDLMADTLWDGVLSHAEATGDGDMLLDAIGHLAAIAEDHGDPLAAAEYHLAYLAWRRQPDNAGDPEDVQATFEEVIRLAERDGARAEAALFEFRLASFTRLAEADDPRASEGDWEADPTPYPIWA
;
A
#
# COMPACT_ATOMS: atom_id res chain seq x y z
N MET A 1 32.73 10.13 -40.33
CA MET A 1 31.44 10.66 -39.87
C MET A 1 31.22 10.11 -38.47
N PRO A 2 31.42 10.91 -37.41
CA PRO A 2 31.14 10.46 -36.04
C PRO A 2 29.63 10.37 -35.85
N GLY A 3 29.16 9.24 -35.33
CA GLY A 3 27.75 8.99 -35.06
C GLY A 3 27.19 9.96 -34.02
N ALA A 4 25.97 10.43 -34.24
CA ALA A 4 25.26 11.26 -33.29
C ALA A 4 25.04 10.50 -31.97
N PRO A 5 25.11 11.17 -30.81
CA PRO A 5 24.76 10.57 -29.54
C PRO A 5 23.29 10.14 -29.56
N SER A 6 23.03 8.90 -29.16
CA SER A 6 21.68 8.35 -29.01
C SER A 6 20.87 9.19 -28.03
N ASP A 7 19.63 9.51 -28.40
CA ASP A 7 18.68 10.24 -27.58
C ASP A 7 18.33 9.40 -26.34
N PRO A 8 18.55 9.90 -25.10
CA PRO A 8 18.16 9.18 -23.87
C PRO A 8 16.64 9.01 -23.71
N SER A 9 15.84 9.61 -24.60
CA SER A 9 14.38 9.56 -24.61
C SER A 9 13.80 8.47 -25.51
N ASP A 10 14.63 7.60 -26.09
CA ASP A 10 14.18 6.48 -26.92
C ASP A 10 13.56 5.38 -26.02
N PRO A 11 12.25 5.12 -26.09
CA PRO A 11 11.56 4.13 -25.25
C PRO A 11 11.97 2.67 -25.57
N THR A 12 12.88 2.47 -26.52
CA THR A 12 13.43 1.15 -26.89
C THR A 12 14.80 0.83 -26.30
N VAL A 13 15.29 1.60 -25.31
CA VAL A 13 16.41 1.14 -24.47
C VAL A 13 15.93 -0.05 -23.63
N LEU A 14 16.02 -1.24 -24.23
CA LEU A 14 15.89 -2.51 -23.55
C LEU A 14 16.93 -2.51 -22.43
N ARG A 15 16.50 -2.28 -21.19
CA ARG A 15 17.33 -2.54 -20.01
C ARG A 15 17.83 -3.98 -20.16
N PRO A 16 19.16 -4.22 -20.13
CA PRO A 16 19.69 -5.57 -20.18
C PRO A 16 19.00 -6.42 -19.12
N LEU A 17 18.61 -7.66 -19.48
CA LEU A 17 18.09 -8.61 -18.52
C LEU A 17 19.14 -8.81 -17.41
N THR A 18 18.95 -8.13 -16.29
CA THR A 18 19.75 -8.34 -15.08
C THR A 18 19.32 -9.68 -14.51
N LEU A 19 20.18 -10.69 -14.67
CA LEU A 19 19.97 -11.99 -14.03
C LEU A 19 20.01 -11.76 -12.51
N SER A 20 18.87 -11.96 -11.85
CA SER A 20 18.85 -11.99 -10.39
C SER A 20 19.70 -13.15 -9.90
N LEU A 21 20.53 -12.88 -8.89
CA LEU A 21 21.34 -13.91 -8.24
C LEU A 21 20.52 -14.70 -7.19
N ASP A 22 19.26 -14.31 -6.96
CA ASP A 22 18.40 -14.84 -5.91
C ASP A 22 16.99 -15.15 -6.42
N PRO A 23 16.86 -16.10 -7.37
CA PRO A 23 15.59 -16.38 -8.04
C PRO A 23 14.51 -16.94 -7.11
N ALA A 24 14.87 -17.34 -5.88
CA ALA A 24 13.89 -17.69 -4.84
C ALA A 24 13.17 -16.44 -4.32
N LEU A 25 13.90 -15.36 -4.05
CA LEU A 25 13.34 -14.09 -3.57
C LEU A 25 12.45 -13.44 -4.63
N ASP A 26 12.87 -13.42 -5.90
CA ASP A 26 12.06 -12.82 -6.96
C ASP A 26 10.74 -13.57 -7.17
N ARG A 27 10.79 -14.91 -7.16
CA ARG A 27 9.57 -15.71 -7.28
C ARG A 27 8.65 -15.51 -6.10
N ALA A 28 9.21 -15.40 -4.90
CA ALA A 28 8.44 -15.22 -3.69
C ALA A 28 7.77 -13.84 -3.63
N ALA A 29 8.46 -12.79 -4.07
CA ALA A 29 7.90 -11.43 -4.18
C ALA A 29 6.63 -11.39 -5.05
N VAL A 30 6.61 -12.14 -6.17
CA VAL A 30 5.42 -12.21 -7.04
C VAL A 30 4.27 -13.03 -6.44
N VAL A 31 4.54 -13.87 -5.44
CA VAL A 31 3.51 -14.69 -4.78
C VAL A 31 2.79 -13.92 -3.67
N GLY A 32 3.51 -13.02 -2.98
CA GLY A 32 2.98 -12.23 -1.87
C GLY A 32 3.93 -12.20 -0.68
N TRP A 33 3.58 -11.39 0.32
CA TRP A 33 4.47 -11.03 1.42
C TRP A 33 4.89 -12.22 2.29
N GLU A 34 3.97 -13.13 2.60
CA GLU A 34 4.26 -14.31 3.43
C GLU A 34 5.31 -15.21 2.76
N ALA A 35 5.15 -15.43 1.46
CA ALA A 35 6.08 -16.24 0.68
C ALA A 35 7.45 -15.56 0.62
N TRP A 36 7.47 -14.24 0.42
CA TRP A 36 8.70 -13.46 0.40
C TRP A 36 9.43 -13.49 1.74
N GLU A 37 8.75 -13.27 2.87
CA GLU A 37 9.36 -13.31 4.20
C GLU A 37 9.93 -14.69 4.53
N ALA A 38 9.22 -15.76 4.16
CA ALA A 38 9.72 -17.12 4.33
C ALA A 38 11.03 -17.34 3.54
N ALA A 39 11.07 -16.88 2.28
CA ALA A 39 12.27 -16.97 1.45
C ALA A 39 13.41 -16.05 1.97
N ALA A 40 13.07 -14.87 2.48
CA ALA A 40 14.00 -13.91 3.07
C ALA A 40 14.64 -14.47 4.36
N ALA A 41 13.85 -15.11 5.21
CA ALA A 41 14.32 -15.79 6.41
C ALA A 41 15.28 -16.95 6.08
N GLU A 42 15.00 -17.75 5.04
CA GLU A 42 15.90 -18.81 4.58
C GLU A 42 17.21 -18.25 4.01
N ALA A 43 17.15 -17.14 3.28
CA ALA A 43 18.32 -16.49 2.67
C ALA A 43 19.23 -15.79 3.71
N GLY A 44 18.64 -15.24 4.77
CA GLY A 44 19.29 -14.46 5.81
C GLY A 44 19.48 -12.97 5.44
N SER A 45 19.50 -12.11 6.46
CA SER A 45 19.44 -10.63 6.33
C SER A 45 20.43 -10.06 5.32
N ARG A 46 21.72 -10.38 5.43
CA ARG A 46 22.76 -9.86 4.53
C ARG A 46 22.47 -10.14 3.06
N ARG A 47 21.92 -11.31 2.74
CA ARG A 47 21.62 -11.70 1.36
C ARG A 47 20.38 -10.98 0.83
N VAL A 48 19.38 -10.80 1.69
CA VAL A 48 18.17 -10.02 1.40
C VAL A 48 18.52 -8.56 1.14
N VAL A 49 19.33 -7.93 1.98
CA VAL A 49 19.80 -6.54 1.79
C VAL A 49 20.57 -6.39 0.48
N ALA A 50 21.51 -7.29 0.20
CA ALA A 50 22.23 -7.27 -1.07
C ALA A 50 21.30 -7.49 -2.29
N TRP A 51 20.21 -8.23 -2.13
CA TRP A 51 19.19 -8.39 -3.18
C TRP A 51 18.35 -7.11 -3.37
N LEU A 52 17.88 -6.49 -2.28
CA LEU A 52 17.12 -5.23 -2.30
C LEU A 52 17.94 -4.08 -2.90
N LEU A 53 19.17 -3.87 -2.43
CA LEU A 53 20.04 -2.77 -2.90
C LEU A 53 20.27 -2.81 -4.42
N ARG A 54 20.38 -4.01 -5.01
CA ARG A 54 20.52 -4.15 -6.46
C ARG A 54 19.29 -3.72 -7.25
N ARG A 55 18.12 -3.67 -6.62
CA ARG A 55 16.85 -3.28 -7.23
C ARG A 55 16.63 -1.77 -7.15
N ILE A 56 17.01 -1.15 -6.04
CA ILE A 56 16.84 0.30 -5.81
C ILE A 56 17.98 1.16 -6.36
N ASP A 57 19.23 0.68 -6.24
CA ASP A 57 20.41 1.44 -6.65
C ASP A 57 21.51 0.47 -7.15
N PRO A 58 21.46 0.08 -8.43
CA PRO A 58 22.46 -0.81 -9.01
C PRO A 58 23.86 -0.20 -9.07
N GLU A 59 24.02 1.12 -8.85
CA GLU A 59 25.31 1.83 -8.88
C GLU A 59 25.94 1.99 -7.49
N GLY A 60 25.17 1.77 -6.42
CA GLY A 60 25.66 1.55 -5.05
C GLY A 60 25.89 2.84 -4.25
N GLY A 61 24.81 3.41 -3.72
CA GLY A 61 24.79 4.57 -2.84
C GLY A 61 24.64 4.22 -1.34
N GLU A 62 24.72 5.27 -0.51
CA GLU A 62 24.88 5.29 0.96
C GLU A 62 23.76 4.62 1.79
N ALA A 63 22.71 4.06 1.19
CA ALA A 63 21.53 3.52 1.89
C ALA A 63 21.71 2.10 2.49
N ALA A 64 22.91 1.51 2.42
CA ALA A 64 23.11 0.09 2.74
C ALA A 64 23.02 -0.25 4.24
N ASP A 65 23.42 0.67 5.12
CA ASP A 65 23.50 0.39 6.57
C ASP A 65 22.11 0.46 7.22
N ASP A 66 21.29 1.47 6.89
CA ASP A 66 19.91 1.58 7.40
C ASP A 66 19.04 0.38 6.96
N PHE A 67 19.21 -0.09 5.72
CA PHE A 67 18.56 -1.31 5.22
C PHE A 67 18.91 -2.57 6.03
N GLN A 68 20.14 -2.66 6.53
CA GLN A 68 20.59 -3.87 7.22
C GLN A 68 19.88 -4.03 8.57
N ASP A 69 19.74 -2.95 9.33
CA ASP A 69 19.09 -2.97 10.64
C ASP A 69 17.58 -3.25 10.51
N THR A 70 16.90 -2.61 9.54
CA THR A 70 15.47 -2.86 9.26
C THR A 70 15.22 -4.32 8.83
N VAL A 71 16.04 -4.87 7.93
CA VAL A 71 15.88 -6.29 7.50
C VAL A 71 16.20 -7.26 8.63
N GLU A 72 17.21 -6.99 9.47
CA GLU A 72 17.49 -7.82 10.65
C GLU A 72 16.34 -7.82 11.64
N THR A 73 15.72 -6.65 11.86
CA THR A 73 14.53 -6.51 12.70
C THR A 73 13.35 -7.29 12.12
N LEU A 74 13.04 -7.10 10.84
CA LEU A 74 11.94 -7.79 10.15
C LEU A 74 12.05 -9.31 10.26
N LEU A 75 13.25 -9.86 10.04
CA LEU A 75 13.46 -11.33 10.02
C LEU A 75 13.74 -11.94 11.40
N GLY A 76 14.17 -11.14 12.37
CA GLY A 76 14.71 -11.60 13.64
C GLY A 76 13.92 -11.22 14.88
N ALA A 77 13.06 -10.19 14.81
CA ALA A 77 12.31 -9.72 15.97
C ALA A 77 11.27 -10.77 16.42
N SER A 78 11.22 -11.00 17.73
CA SER A 78 10.22 -11.89 18.33
C SER A 78 8.84 -11.23 18.40
N ASP A 79 8.81 -9.91 18.61
CA ASP A 79 7.59 -9.12 18.68
C ASP A 79 7.01 -8.92 17.27
N PRO A 80 5.75 -9.31 17.02
CA PRO A 80 5.07 -9.01 15.76
C PRO A 80 5.03 -7.52 15.43
N ASP A 81 4.93 -6.64 16.43
CA ASP A 81 4.82 -5.20 16.21
C ASP A 81 6.15 -4.61 15.71
N ASP A 82 7.28 -5.07 16.24
CA ASP A 82 8.60 -4.71 15.71
C ASP A 82 8.76 -5.15 14.24
N ARG A 83 8.23 -6.33 13.89
CA ARG A 83 8.29 -6.83 12.51
C ARG A 83 7.42 -6.01 11.56
N VAL A 84 6.20 -5.62 11.95
CA VAL A 84 5.34 -4.81 11.07
C VAL A 84 5.91 -3.42 10.86
N MET A 85 6.50 -2.80 11.90
CA MET A 85 7.16 -1.50 11.76
C MET A 85 8.37 -1.59 10.81
N ALA A 86 9.20 -2.62 10.95
CA ALA A 86 10.30 -2.85 10.03
C ALA A 86 9.83 -3.15 8.59
N ARG A 87 8.66 -3.79 8.43
CA ARG A 87 8.04 -4.01 7.12
C ARG A 87 7.60 -2.71 6.48
N ALA A 88 6.91 -1.85 7.23
CA ALA A 88 6.45 -0.53 6.78
C ALA A 88 7.63 0.36 6.38
N GLU A 89 8.65 0.46 7.24
CA GLU A 89 9.87 1.22 6.96
C GLU A 89 10.56 0.73 5.68
N LEU A 90 10.68 -0.59 5.50
CA LEU A 90 11.25 -1.15 4.29
C LEU A 90 10.40 -0.85 3.04
N ALA A 91 9.08 -0.90 3.17
CA ALA A 91 8.15 -0.59 2.08
C ALA A 91 8.25 0.89 1.66
N GLU A 92 8.36 1.81 2.62
CA GLU A 92 8.59 3.23 2.36
C GLU A 92 9.88 3.45 1.56
N PHE A 93 10.99 2.83 1.97
CA PHE A 93 12.26 2.95 1.25
C PHE A 93 12.19 2.44 -0.19
N LEU A 94 11.34 1.46 -0.46
CA LEU A 94 11.16 0.87 -1.79
C LEU A 94 10.18 1.65 -2.67
N THR A 95 9.33 2.49 -2.09
CA THR A 95 8.31 3.24 -2.83
C THR A 95 8.97 4.21 -3.82
N GLY A 96 8.52 4.18 -5.08
CA GLY A 96 9.09 4.97 -6.19
C GLY A 96 10.38 4.40 -6.78
N HIS A 97 10.95 3.35 -6.18
CA HIS A 97 12.15 2.66 -6.65
C HIS A 97 11.84 1.24 -7.14
N ASP A 98 11.00 0.53 -6.39
CA ASP A 98 10.57 -0.83 -6.62
C ASP A 98 9.16 -1.06 -6.07
N ASP A 99 8.19 -0.43 -6.73
CA ASP A 99 6.80 -0.42 -6.30
C ASP A 99 6.19 -1.81 -6.13
N LEU A 100 6.63 -2.81 -6.90
CA LEU A 100 6.15 -4.19 -6.73
C LEU A 100 6.52 -4.73 -5.35
N MET A 101 7.75 -4.48 -4.89
CA MET A 101 8.19 -4.94 -3.58
C MET A 101 7.59 -4.06 -2.47
N ALA A 102 7.46 -2.75 -2.70
CA ALA A 102 6.78 -1.85 -1.76
C ALA A 102 5.31 -2.29 -1.55
N ASP A 103 4.57 -2.52 -2.64
CA ASP A 103 3.19 -3.03 -2.64
C ASP A 103 3.08 -4.35 -1.87
N THR A 104 4.00 -5.30 -2.16
CA THR A 104 4.06 -6.57 -1.45
C THR A 104 4.23 -6.36 0.06
N LEU A 105 5.13 -5.47 0.50
CA LEU A 105 5.37 -5.25 1.92
C LEU A 105 4.21 -4.51 2.60
N TRP A 106 3.62 -3.52 1.93
CA TRP A 106 2.44 -2.81 2.43
C TRP A 106 1.24 -3.74 2.57
N ASP A 107 1.05 -4.73 1.69
CA ASP A 107 0.03 -5.78 1.85
C ASP A 107 0.24 -6.59 3.15
N GLY A 108 1.49 -6.84 3.54
CA GLY A 108 1.81 -7.45 4.82
C GLY A 108 1.55 -6.55 6.03
N VAL A 109 1.64 -5.22 5.88
CA VAL A 109 1.26 -4.26 6.93
C VAL A 109 -0.26 -4.21 7.06
N LEU A 110 -0.97 -4.12 5.91
CA LEU A 110 -2.43 -4.16 5.83
C LEU A 110 -2.99 -5.41 6.54
N SER A 111 -2.45 -6.59 6.21
CA SER A 111 -2.89 -7.84 6.81
C SER A 111 -2.69 -7.89 8.34
N HIS A 112 -1.61 -7.28 8.85
CA HIS A 112 -1.40 -7.17 10.30
C HIS A 112 -2.42 -6.22 10.95
N ALA A 113 -2.63 -5.05 10.35
CA ALA A 113 -3.59 -4.05 10.83
C ALA A 113 -5.02 -4.61 10.89
N GLU A 114 -5.44 -5.37 9.87
CA GLU A 114 -6.73 -6.07 9.87
C GLU A 114 -6.83 -7.10 11.00
N ALA A 115 -5.75 -7.85 11.26
CA ALA A 115 -5.72 -8.89 12.29
C ALA A 115 -5.74 -8.32 13.72
N THR A 116 -5.15 -7.15 13.94
CA THR A 116 -5.10 -6.48 15.25
C THR A 116 -6.25 -5.49 15.46
N GLY A 117 -6.95 -5.09 14.39
CA GLY A 117 -7.98 -4.06 14.44
C GLY A 117 -7.42 -2.66 14.62
N ASP A 118 -6.17 -2.43 14.21
CA ASP A 118 -5.51 -1.12 14.28
C ASP A 118 -5.94 -0.25 13.09
N GLY A 119 -6.92 0.62 13.34
CA GLY A 119 -7.49 1.49 12.30
C GLY A 119 -6.51 2.52 11.73
N ASP A 120 -5.58 3.02 12.55
CA ASP A 120 -4.59 4.01 12.13
C ASP A 120 -3.58 3.35 11.18
N MET A 121 -3.06 2.18 11.56
CA MET A 121 -2.15 1.39 10.71
C MET A 121 -2.84 0.89 9.44
N LEU A 122 -4.13 0.53 9.53
CA LEU A 122 -4.91 0.11 8.37
C LEU A 122 -5.00 1.23 7.34
N LEU A 123 -5.31 2.46 7.79
CA LEU A 123 -5.43 3.61 6.91
C LEU A 123 -4.09 4.01 6.29
N ASP A 124 -3.02 3.94 7.07
CA ASP A 124 -1.65 4.21 6.59
C ASP A 124 -1.26 3.25 5.45
N ALA A 125 -1.43 1.94 5.65
CA ALA A 125 -1.15 0.93 4.63
C ALA A 125 -2.03 1.14 3.37
N ILE A 126 -3.31 1.46 3.55
CA ILE A 126 -4.24 1.76 2.46
C ILE A 126 -3.80 2.99 1.66
N GLY A 127 -3.36 4.06 2.33
CA GLY A 127 -2.86 5.25 1.67
C GLY A 127 -1.66 4.95 0.78
N HIS A 128 -0.72 4.13 1.25
CA HIS A 128 0.45 3.72 0.48
C HIS A 128 0.10 2.79 -0.71
N LEU A 129 -0.74 1.78 -0.49
CA LEU A 129 -1.19 0.86 -1.55
C LEU A 129 -1.99 1.59 -2.63
N ALA A 130 -2.90 2.48 -2.23
CA ALA A 130 -3.69 3.29 -3.16
C ALA A 130 -2.81 4.25 -3.97
N ALA A 131 -1.80 4.86 -3.34
CA ALA A 131 -0.85 5.71 -4.04
C ALA A 131 -0.05 4.93 -5.10
N ILE A 132 0.44 3.73 -4.77
CA ILE A 132 1.11 2.85 -5.73
C ILE A 132 0.17 2.51 -6.90
N ALA A 133 -1.06 2.08 -6.62
CA ALA A 133 -2.03 1.77 -7.68
C ALA A 133 -2.31 2.97 -8.60
N GLU A 134 -2.47 4.18 -8.02
CA GLU A 134 -2.70 5.40 -8.79
C GLU A 134 -1.49 5.79 -9.66
N ASP A 135 -0.27 5.63 -9.15
CA ASP A 135 0.98 5.89 -9.88
C ASP A 135 1.16 4.95 -11.08
N HIS A 136 0.66 3.71 -10.98
CA HIS A 136 0.59 2.75 -12.09
C HIS A 136 -0.63 2.95 -13.00
N GLY A 137 -1.45 3.98 -12.74
CA GLY A 137 -2.56 4.39 -13.58
C GLY A 137 -3.84 3.59 -13.38
N ASP A 138 -4.01 2.96 -12.21
CA ASP A 138 -5.21 2.19 -11.85
C ASP A 138 -5.97 2.87 -10.69
N PRO A 139 -6.73 3.96 -10.98
CA PRO A 139 -7.51 4.66 -9.96
C PRO A 139 -8.65 3.80 -9.39
N LEU A 140 -9.10 2.78 -10.10
CA LEU A 140 -10.11 1.84 -9.62
C LEU A 140 -9.52 0.96 -8.53
N ALA A 141 -8.36 0.34 -8.77
CA ALA A 141 -7.65 -0.43 -7.76
C ALA A 141 -7.30 0.42 -6.52
N ALA A 142 -6.87 1.68 -6.72
CA ALA A 142 -6.65 2.62 -5.62
C ALA A 142 -7.92 2.83 -4.78
N ALA A 143 -9.07 2.97 -5.44
CA ALA A 143 -10.34 3.18 -4.73
C ALA A 143 -10.81 1.93 -3.98
N GLU A 144 -10.52 0.73 -4.48
CA GLU A 144 -10.88 -0.52 -3.80
C GLU A 144 -10.29 -0.58 -2.38
N TYR A 145 -9.06 -0.09 -2.16
CA TYR A 145 -8.47 0.00 -0.81
C TYR A 145 -9.25 0.94 0.10
N HIS A 146 -9.58 2.15 -0.36
CA HIS A 146 -10.38 3.10 0.42
C HIS A 146 -11.80 2.59 0.70
N LEU A 147 -12.42 1.91 -0.27
CA LEU A 147 -13.72 1.27 -0.08
C LEU A 147 -13.65 0.12 0.94
N ALA A 148 -12.55 -0.63 0.95
CA ALA A 148 -12.29 -1.65 1.95
C ALA A 148 -12.18 -1.05 3.36
N TYR A 149 -11.50 0.09 3.54
CA TYR A 149 -11.49 0.82 4.82
C TYR A 149 -12.90 1.21 5.26
N LEU A 150 -13.68 1.83 4.38
CA LEU A 150 -15.05 2.23 4.70
C LEU A 150 -15.91 1.01 5.07
N ALA A 151 -15.72 -0.13 4.41
CA ALA A 151 -16.42 -1.37 4.73
C ALA A 151 -15.94 -1.96 6.07
N TRP A 152 -14.64 -1.94 6.36
CA TRP A 152 -14.06 -2.35 7.64
C TRP A 152 -14.62 -1.50 8.78
N ARG A 153 -14.64 -0.18 8.63
CA ARG A 153 -15.10 0.72 9.69
C ARG A 153 -16.58 0.53 10.03
N ARG A 154 -17.39 0.07 9.08
CA ARG A 154 -18.81 -0.27 9.31
C ARG A 154 -19.04 -1.56 10.09
N GLN A 155 -18.01 -2.40 10.28
CA GLN A 155 -18.17 -3.64 11.03
C GLN A 155 -18.38 -3.35 12.53
N PRO A 156 -19.06 -4.25 13.27
CA PRO A 156 -19.17 -4.12 14.72
C PRO A 156 -17.80 -4.08 15.38
N ASP A 157 -17.70 -3.33 16.49
CA ASP A 157 -16.49 -3.22 17.32
C ASP A 157 -15.28 -2.52 16.66
N ASN A 158 -15.40 -2.11 15.39
CA ASN A 158 -14.41 -1.27 14.73
C ASN A 158 -14.70 0.21 14.98
N ALA A 159 -13.66 0.91 15.43
CA ALA A 159 -13.67 2.33 15.70
C ALA A 159 -12.64 3.04 14.83
N GLY A 160 -12.80 4.35 14.66
CA GLY A 160 -11.92 5.18 13.85
C GLY A 160 -12.32 6.64 13.95
N ASP A 161 -11.39 7.53 13.64
CA ASP A 161 -11.65 8.96 13.68
C ASP A 161 -12.68 9.34 12.60
N PRO A 162 -13.75 10.10 12.93
CA PRO A 162 -14.65 10.64 11.93
C PRO A 162 -13.96 11.49 10.84
N GLU A 163 -12.81 12.09 11.12
CA GLU A 163 -12.02 12.83 10.13
C GLU A 163 -11.42 11.88 9.07
N ASP A 164 -10.92 10.72 9.48
CA ASP A 164 -10.36 9.70 8.58
C ASP A 164 -11.43 9.11 7.64
N VAL A 165 -12.64 8.88 8.16
CA VAL A 165 -13.76 8.41 7.34
C VAL A 165 -14.15 9.45 6.30
N GLN A 166 -14.14 10.74 6.66
CA GLN A 166 -14.42 11.83 5.72
C GLN A 166 -13.33 11.92 4.64
N ALA A 167 -12.06 11.92 5.04
CA ALA A 167 -10.93 11.93 4.12
C ALA A 167 -10.99 10.73 3.16
N THR A 168 -11.35 9.54 3.66
CA THR A 168 -11.49 8.34 2.83
C THR A 168 -12.62 8.48 1.81
N PHE A 169 -13.77 9.06 2.18
CA PHE A 169 -14.82 9.37 1.21
C PHE A 169 -14.34 10.36 0.14
N GLU A 170 -13.61 11.40 0.54
CA GLU A 170 -13.05 12.39 -0.39
C GLU A 170 -12.09 11.74 -1.39
N GLU A 171 -11.24 10.81 -0.95
CA GLU A 171 -10.36 10.04 -1.85
C GLU A 171 -11.13 9.17 -2.84
N VAL A 172 -12.17 8.45 -2.39
CA VAL A 172 -13.02 7.66 -3.29
C VAL A 172 -13.69 8.54 -4.35
N ILE A 173 -14.20 9.71 -3.96
CA ILE A 173 -14.81 10.68 -4.89
C ILE A 173 -13.77 11.16 -5.90
N ARG A 174 -12.59 11.57 -5.44
CA ARG A 174 -11.49 12.04 -6.30
C ARG A 174 -11.08 10.97 -7.32
N LEU A 175 -10.94 9.72 -6.89
CA LEU A 175 -10.56 8.59 -7.74
C LEU A 175 -11.66 8.25 -8.75
N ALA A 176 -12.93 8.25 -8.33
CA ALA A 176 -14.06 8.05 -9.23
C ALA A 176 -14.15 9.15 -10.31
N GLU A 177 -13.92 10.42 -9.93
CA GLU A 177 -13.87 11.52 -10.89
C GLU A 177 -12.70 11.38 -11.86
N ARG A 178 -11.52 10.98 -11.37
CA ARG A 178 -10.32 10.72 -12.18
C ARG A 178 -10.55 9.61 -13.20
N ASP A 179 -11.28 8.56 -12.82
CA ASP A 179 -11.62 7.44 -13.70
C ASP A 179 -12.85 7.71 -14.60
N GLY A 180 -13.53 8.85 -14.41
CA GLY A 180 -14.71 9.24 -15.17
C GLY A 180 -16.03 8.61 -14.69
N ALA A 181 -16.02 7.93 -13.55
CA ALA A 181 -17.16 7.31 -12.87
C ALA A 181 -18.02 8.36 -12.12
N ARG A 182 -18.64 9.26 -12.89
CA ARG A 182 -19.40 10.41 -12.34
C ARG A 182 -20.62 10.01 -11.50
N ALA A 183 -21.25 8.88 -11.81
CA ALA A 183 -22.42 8.43 -11.06
C ALA A 183 -22.02 7.99 -9.66
N GLU A 184 -20.87 7.33 -9.55
CA GLU A 184 -20.30 6.84 -8.31
C GLU A 184 -19.72 7.99 -7.48
N ALA A 185 -19.01 8.94 -8.10
CA ALA A 185 -18.61 10.17 -7.43
C ALA A 185 -19.81 10.86 -6.74
N ALA A 186 -20.92 11.08 -7.47
CA ALA A 186 -22.13 11.69 -6.91
C ALA A 186 -22.80 10.85 -5.81
N LEU A 187 -22.73 9.51 -5.92
CA LEU A 187 -23.22 8.61 -4.87
C LEU A 187 -22.40 8.78 -3.58
N PHE A 188 -21.07 8.81 -3.70
CA PHE A 188 -20.19 8.97 -2.55
C PHE A 188 -20.24 10.38 -1.96
N GLU A 189 -20.44 11.44 -2.76
CA GLU A 189 -20.74 12.79 -2.25
C GLU A 189 -21.98 12.81 -1.36
N PHE A 190 -23.05 12.12 -1.78
CA PHE A 190 -24.28 12.02 -0.99
C PHE A 190 -24.05 11.27 0.33
N ARG A 191 -23.23 10.21 0.31
CA ARG A 191 -22.86 9.43 1.49
C ARG A 191 -22.00 10.23 2.45
N LEU A 192 -20.98 10.94 1.95
CA LEU A 192 -20.15 11.87 2.72
C LEU A 192 -21.01 12.92 3.42
N ALA A 193 -21.89 13.63 2.69
CA ALA A 193 -22.78 14.62 3.29
C ALA A 193 -23.74 14.04 4.36
N SER A 194 -24.04 12.74 4.28
CA SER A 194 -24.83 12.04 5.30
C SER A 194 -23.99 11.69 6.52
N PHE A 195 -22.75 11.24 6.32
CA PHE A 195 -21.79 10.99 7.39
C PHE A 195 -21.40 12.27 8.14
N THR A 196 -21.05 13.34 7.43
CA THR A 196 -20.68 14.64 8.03
C THR A 196 -21.78 15.16 8.97
N ARG A 197 -23.06 15.03 8.59
CA ARG A 197 -24.19 15.41 9.47
C ARG A 197 -24.28 14.59 10.76
N LEU A 198 -23.83 13.33 10.73
CA LEU A 198 -23.77 12.48 11.93
C LEU A 198 -22.60 12.92 12.82
N ALA A 199 -21.43 13.14 12.23
CA ALA A 199 -20.23 13.61 12.93
C ALA A 199 -20.48 14.98 13.60
N GLU A 200 -21.06 15.94 12.88
CA GLU A 200 -21.41 17.27 13.42
C GLU A 200 -22.46 17.21 14.55
N ALA A 201 -23.25 16.15 14.61
CA ALA A 201 -24.24 15.92 15.66
C ALA A 201 -23.68 15.14 16.86
N ASP A 202 -22.38 14.85 16.87
CA ASP A 202 -21.72 13.97 17.84
C ASP A 202 -22.43 12.61 17.98
N ASP A 203 -22.99 12.08 16.88
CA ASP A 203 -23.64 10.77 16.88
C ASP A 203 -22.58 9.69 17.12
N PRO A 204 -22.75 8.79 18.10
CA PRO A 204 -21.75 7.76 18.41
C PRO A 204 -21.38 6.88 17.22
N ARG A 205 -22.28 6.72 16.24
CA ARG A 205 -22.02 5.94 15.01
C ARG A 205 -20.94 6.55 14.13
N ALA A 206 -20.63 7.84 14.27
CA ALA A 206 -19.52 8.47 13.57
C ALA A 206 -18.17 7.90 14.03
N SER A 207 -18.06 7.46 15.30
CA SER A 207 -16.80 6.98 15.89
C SER A 207 -16.73 5.46 16.08
N GLU A 208 -17.87 4.75 16.15
CA GLU A 208 -17.88 3.28 16.24
C GLU A 208 -19.10 2.63 15.55
N GLY A 209 -18.88 1.46 14.93
CA GLY A 209 -19.93 0.68 14.27
C GLY A 209 -20.46 1.25 12.95
N ASP A 210 -21.58 0.70 12.46
CA ASP A 210 -22.19 1.09 11.18
C ASP A 210 -23.01 2.39 11.31
N TRP A 211 -22.67 3.38 10.49
CA TRP A 211 -23.42 4.64 10.38
C TRP A 211 -24.53 4.60 9.34
N GLU A 212 -24.50 3.62 8.44
CA GLU A 212 -25.47 3.50 7.36
C GLU A 212 -26.65 2.60 7.76
N ALA A 213 -27.83 2.93 7.21
CA ALA A 213 -29.01 2.09 7.35
C ALA A 213 -29.04 0.93 6.34
N ASP A 214 -28.33 1.06 5.23
CA ASP A 214 -28.28 0.08 4.16
C ASP A 214 -27.01 -0.79 4.30
N PRO A 215 -27.13 -2.10 4.60
CA PRO A 215 -25.98 -2.99 4.76
C PRO A 215 -25.34 -3.39 3.43
N THR A 216 -25.83 -2.90 2.29
CA THR A 216 -25.29 -3.23 0.97
C THR A 216 -23.82 -2.80 0.89
N PRO A 217 -22.91 -3.68 0.42
CA PRO A 217 -21.52 -3.32 0.18
C PRO A 217 -21.40 -2.13 -0.77
N TYR A 218 -20.32 -1.36 -0.62
CA TYR A 218 -20.06 -0.26 -1.53
C TYR A 218 -19.86 -0.78 -2.97
N PRO A 219 -20.50 -0.16 -3.96
CA PRO A 219 -20.32 -0.58 -5.34
C PRO A 219 -18.92 -0.20 -5.84
N ILE A 220 -18.29 -1.14 -6.55
CA ILE A 220 -17.12 -0.89 -7.39
C ILE A 220 -17.65 -0.51 -8.77
N TRP A 221 -17.07 0.51 -9.41
CA TRP A 221 -17.45 0.93 -10.77
C TRP A 221 -16.69 0.16 -11.85
N ALA A 222 -17.19 0.20 -13.09
CA ALA A 222 -16.67 -0.54 -14.24
C ALA A 222 -16.74 0.24 -15.54
#